data_AF-A0A225WVX4-F1
#
_entry.id   AF-A0A225WVX4-F1
#
_cell.length_a   1.000
_cell.length_b   1.000
_cell.length_c   1.000
_cell.angle_alpha   90.00
_cell.angle_beta   90.00
_cell.angle_gamma   90.00
#
_symmetry.space_group_name_H-M   'P 1'
#
loop_
_entity.id
_entity.type
_entity.pdbx_description
1 polymer ?
#
loop_
_entity_poly.entity_id
_entity_poly.type
_entity_poly.pdbx_seq_one_letter_code
_entity_poly.pdbx_strand_id
1 'polypeptide(L)'
;MRRNFSDEEDLALLRQALGDRPFLQPRGGILAKWDALAATLVADESFPRDKLSGKTASGRFDKLLKAHREQAIEAAALSGVSEDESEKTTILDEIVTLIDDHAASVAAAKESDRRKREREEEASLTARRLAMETLREGSEEGSPPKKRKDTELKELLISLKEKEAAEKRAEREEMALQRAQERMEDRAEAARARQEANEHMLQLVGAVTNSILAIINAQKAT
;
A
#
# COMPACT_ATOMS: atom_id res chain seq x y z
N MET A 1 12.63 -21.12 -36.00
CA MET A 1 11.45 -20.23 -36.20
C MET A 1 10.89 -19.89 -34.82
N ARG A 2 10.69 -18.61 -34.48
CA ARG A 2 10.09 -18.25 -33.17
C ARG A 2 8.57 -18.40 -33.27
N ARG A 3 7.98 -19.24 -32.40
CA ARG A 3 6.52 -19.38 -32.24
C ARG A 3 5.98 -18.15 -31.52
N ASN A 4 5.02 -17.45 -32.13
CA ASN A 4 4.30 -16.34 -31.50
C ASN A 4 3.49 -16.82 -30.29
N PHE A 5 3.18 -15.90 -29.39
CA PHE A 5 2.27 -16.18 -28.26
C PHE A 5 0.82 -16.18 -28.75
N SER A 6 0.04 -17.18 -28.33
CA SER A 6 -1.42 -17.17 -28.43
C SER A 6 -2.04 -16.32 -27.31
N ASP A 7 -3.35 -16.04 -27.43
CA ASP A 7 -4.07 -15.32 -26.37
C ASP A 7 -4.14 -16.12 -25.07
N GLU A 8 -4.25 -17.44 -25.14
CA GLU A 8 -4.21 -18.31 -23.96
C GLU A 8 -2.84 -18.27 -23.28
N GLU A 9 -1.74 -18.29 -24.06
CA GLU A 9 -0.38 -18.13 -23.51
C GLU A 9 -0.19 -16.74 -22.87
N ASP A 10 -0.72 -15.68 -23.49
CA ASP A 10 -0.68 -14.32 -22.94
C ASP A 10 -1.47 -14.23 -21.62
N LEU A 11 -2.66 -14.82 -21.59
CA LEU A 11 -3.55 -14.77 -20.43
C LEU A 11 -2.96 -15.56 -19.25
N ALA A 12 -2.40 -16.74 -19.49
CA ALA A 12 -1.64 -17.49 -18.48
C ALA A 12 -0.43 -16.70 -17.96
N LEU A 13 0.33 -16.07 -18.86
CA LEU A 13 1.45 -15.21 -18.50
C LEU A 13 1.01 -14.04 -17.60
N LEU A 14 -0.09 -13.37 -17.94
CA LEU A 14 -0.60 -12.22 -17.20
C LEU A 14 -1.13 -12.62 -15.82
N ARG A 15 -1.89 -13.72 -15.72
CA ARG A 15 -2.36 -14.26 -14.42
C ARG A 15 -1.18 -14.58 -13.50
N GLN A 16 -0.19 -15.31 -14.00
CA GLN A 16 0.98 -15.67 -13.21
C GLN A 16 1.79 -14.42 -12.82
N ALA A 17 1.92 -13.44 -13.73
CA ALA A 17 2.62 -12.19 -13.44
C ALA A 17 1.91 -11.36 -12.37
N LEU A 18 0.58 -11.31 -12.39
CA LEU A 18 -0.22 -10.63 -11.36
C LEU A 18 0.00 -11.26 -9.97
N GLY A 19 0.08 -12.59 -9.90
CA GLY A 19 0.38 -13.33 -8.67
C GLY A 19 1.80 -13.14 -8.15
N ASP A 20 2.81 -13.38 -9.00
CA ASP A 20 4.22 -13.39 -8.60
C ASP A 20 4.85 -11.99 -8.51
N ARG A 21 4.24 -11.01 -9.19
CA ARG A 21 4.65 -9.60 -9.29
C ARG A 21 6.14 -9.40 -9.61
N PRO A 22 6.68 -10.07 -10.65
CA PRO A 22 8.09 -9.91 -11.03
C PRO A 22 8.41 -8.49 -11.52
N PHE A 23 7.43 -7.75 -12.01
CA PHE A 23 7.57 -6.38 -12.51
C PHE A 23 7.76 -5.32 -11.40
N LEU A 24 7.48 -5.65 -10.14
CA LEU A 24 7.72 -4.76 -8.99
C LEU A 24 9.10 -4.95 -8.34
N GLN A 25 9.95 -5.80 -8.92
CA GLN A 25 11.21 -6.19 -8.30
C GLN A 25 12.29 -5.11 -8.47
N PRO A 26 13.11 -4.82 -7.44
CA PRO A 26 14.21 -3.89 -7.56
C PRO A 26 15.24 -4.29 -8.64
N ARG A 27 15.97 -3.30 -9.15
CA ARG A 27 17.09 -3.52 -10.09
C ARG A 27 18.09 -4.50 -9.46
N GLY A 28 18.46 -5.53 -10.22
CA GLY A 28 19.42 -6.57 -9.80
C GLY A 28 18.81 -7.94 -9.47
N GLY A 29 17.49 -8.05 -9.31
CA GLY A 29 16.80 -9.32 -9.06
C GLY A 29 15.66 -9.64 -10.04
N ILE A 30 15.31 -8.69 -10.91
CA ILE A 30 14.13 -8.78 -11.77
C ILE A 30 14.14 -10.00 -12.70
N LEU A 31 15.27 -10.30 -13.34
CA LEU A 31 15.34 -11.41 -14.31
C LEU A 31 15.18 -12.77 -13.63
N ALA A 32 15.73 -12.96 -12.44
CA ALA A 32 15.57 -14.20 -11.68
C ALA A 32 14.10 -14.47 -11.32
N LYS A 33 13.33 -13.41 -11.02
CA LYS A 33 11.90 -13.50 -10.74
C LYS A 33 11.10 -13.84 -12.01
N TRP A 34 11.49 -13.28 -13.15
CA TRP A 34 10.91 -13.68 -14.43
C TRP A 34 11.28 -15.11 -14.83
N ASP A 35 12.50 -15.58 -14.53
CA ASP A 35 12.91 -16.97 -14.78
C ASP A 35 12.13 -17.94 -13.88
N ALA A 36 11.90 -17.59 -12.61
CA ALA A 36 11.05 -18.37 -11.71
C ALA A 36 9.61 -18.46 -12.22
N LEU A 37 9.02 -17.31 -12.61
CA LEU A 37 7.69 -17.28 -13.24
C LEU A 37 7.63 -18.17 -14.48
N ALA A 38 8.63 -18.06 -15.36
CA ALA A 38 8.69 -18.85 -16.58
C ALA A 38 8.79 -20.36 -16.29
N ALA A 39 9.55 -20.75 -15.26
CA ALA A 39 9.64 -22.12 -14.81
C ALA A 39 8.30 -22.64 -14.26
N THR A 40 7.57 -21.82 -13.50
CA THR A 40 6.22 -22.15 -13.03
C THR A 40 5.27 -22.42 -14.19
N LEU A 41 5.24 -21.53 -15.20
CA LEU A 41 4.38 -21.72 -16.38
C LEU A 41 4.76 -22.99 -17.16
N VAL A 42 6.04 -23.25 -17.37
CA VAL A 42 6.50 -24.45 -18.09
C VAL A 42 6.20 -25.75 -17.33
N ALA A 43 6.12 -25.69 -16.00
CA ALA A 43 5.79 -26.85 -15.17
C ALA A 43 4.29 -27.18 -15.16
N ASP A 44 3.43 -26.24 -15.57
CA ASP A 44 1.99 -26.48 -15.71
C ASP A 44 1.70 -27.22 -17.02
N GLU A 45 1.10 -28.41 -16.91
CA GLU A 45 0.73 -29.24 -18.06
C GLU A 45 -0.29 -28.56 -18.99
N SER A 46 -1.06 -27.59 -18.46
CA SER A 46 -2.04 -26.81 -19.21
C SER A 46 -1.39 -25.68 -20.01
N PHE A 47 -0.12 -25.34 -19.74
CA PHE A 47 0.57 -24.30 -20.46
C PHE A 47 1.07 -24.82 -21.82
N PRO A 48 0.66 -24.22 -22.96
CA PRO A 48 0.91 -24.79 -24.30
C PRO A 48 2.37 -24.83 -24.78
N ARG A 49 3.35 -24.51 -23.92
CA ARG A 49 4.74 -24.26 -24.30
C ARG A 49 5.73 -24.93 -23.35
N ASP A 50 6.49 -25.85 -23.92
CA ASP A 50 7.50 -26.66 -23.20
C ASP A 50 8.74 -25.88 -22.75
N LYS A 51 8.98 -24.68 -23.31
CA LYS A 51 10.15 -23.86 -23.01
C LYS A 51 9.83 -22.37 -23.03
N LEU A 52 10.03 -21.72 -21.88
CA LEU A 52 9.93 -20.28 -21.70
C LEU A 52 11.13 -19.82 -20.86
N SER A 53 11.71 -18.68 -21.21
CA SER A 53 12.74 -18.01 -20.39
C SER A 53 12.19 -16.73 -19.82
N GLY A 54 12.70 -16.30 -18.67
CA GLY A 54 12.30 -15.06 -18.03
C GLY A 54 12.45 -13.85 -18.96
N LYS A 55 13.53 -13.79 -19.76
CA LYS A 55 13.73 -12.74 -20.77
C LYS A 55 12.63 -12.71 -21.84
N THR A 56 12.13 -13.89 -22.23
CA THR A 56 11.06 -13.97 -23.23
C THR A 56 9.71 -13.63 -22.61
N ALA A 57 9.45 -14.10 -21.39
CA ALA A 57 8.26 -13.77 -20.62
C ALA A 57 8.17 -12.26 -20.35
N SER A 58 9.23 -11.65 -19.81
CA SER A 58 9.29 -10.21 -19.53
C SER A 58 9.12 -9.39 -20.81
N GLY A 59 9.81 -9.77 -21.90
CA GLY A 59 9.69 -9.06 -23.17
C GLY A 59 8.32 -9.21 -23.83
N ARG A 60 7.56 -10.28 -23.55
CA ARG A 60 6.17 -10.41 -24.01
C ARG A 60 5.24 -9.58 -23.13
N PHE A 61 5.41 -9.65 -21.81
CA PHE A 61 4.68 -8.84 -20.85
C PHE A 61 4.78 -7.35 -21.16
N ASP A 62 5.99 -6.82 -21.38
CA ASP A 62 6.20 -5.40 -21.71
C ASP A 62 5.45 -4.97 -22.98
N LYS A 63 5.37 -5.85 -23.98
CA LYS A 63 4.62 -5.58 -25.21
C LYS A 63 3.12 -5.54 -24.97
N LEU A 64 2.59 -6.44 -24.14
CA LEU A 64 1.17 -6.46 -23.79
C LEU A 64 0.80 -5.19 -23.01
N LEU A 65 1.61 -4.83 -22.01
CA LEU A 65 1.38 -3.64 -21.20
C LEU A 65 1.45 -2.36 -22.04
N LYS A 66 2.41 -2.28 -22.97
CA LYS A 66 2.52 -1.15 -23.89
C LYS A 66 1.29 -1.02 -24.79
N ALA A 67 0.88 -2.12 -25.43
CA ALA A 67 -0.29 -2.13 -26.30
C ALA A 67 -1.56 -1.73 -25.55
N HIS A 68 -1.74 -2.23 -24.31
CA HIS A 68 -2.88 -1.88 -23.45
C HIS A 68 -2.92 -0.39 -23.12
N ARG A 69 -1.78 0.21 -22.73
CA ARG A 69 -1.71 1.65 -22.45
C ARG A 69 -2.01 2.50 -23.69
N GLU A 70 -1.55 2.08 -24.87
CA GLU A 70 -1.86 2.74 -26.14
C GLU A 70 -3.36 2.66 -26.44
N GLN A 71 -3.98 1.48 -26.30
CA GLN A 71 -5.42 1.27 -26.48
C GLN A 71 -6.26 2.10 -25.49
N ALA A 72 -5.86 2.15 -24.22
CA ALA A 72 -6.56 2.94 -23.20
C ALA A 72 -6.54 4.45 -23.51
N ILE A 73 -5.43 4.97 -24.05
CA ILE A 73 -5.32 6.37 -24.49
C ILE A 73 -6.24 6.62 -25.70
N GLU A 74 -6.25 5.72 -26.68
CA GLU A 74 -7.10 5.82 -27.86
C GLU A 74 -8.59 5.74 -27.49
N ALA A 75 -8.97 4.81 -26.62
CA ALA A 75 -10.33 4.68 -26.10
C ALA A 75 -10.77 5.91 -25.30
N ALA A 76 -9.89 6.49 -24.47
CA ALA A 76 -10.17 7.73 -23.76
C ALA A 76 -10.36 8.94 -24.70
N ALA A 77 -9.64 8.96 -25.83
CA ALA A 77 -9.80 10.00 -26.86
C ALA A 77 -11.10 9.82 -27.67
N LEU A 78 -11.56 8.59 -27.85
CA LEU A 78 -12.78 8.21 -28.56
C LEU A 78 -13.94 8.03 -27.56
N SER A 79 -14.38 9.13 -26.93
CA SER A 79 -15.48 9.14 -25.96
C SER A 79 -16.69 8.31 -26.44
N GLY A 80 -16.93 7.15 -25.82
CA GLY A 80 -18.25 6.49 -25.83
C GLY A 80 -18.31 5.03 -26.27
N VAL A 81 -17.20 4.32 -26.49
CA VAL A 81 -17.27 2.87 -26.77
C VAL A 81 -17.02 2.07 -25.50
N SER A 82 -18.10 1.55 -24.93
CA SER A 82 -18.10 0.45 -23.96
C SER A 82 -17.81 -0.84 -24.73
N GLU A 83 -16.54 -1.24 -24.84
CA GLU A 83 -16.20 -2.61 -25.24
C GLU A 83 -16.41 -3.57 -24.06
N ASP A 84 -16.79 -4.82 -24.35
CA ASP A 84 -16.81 -5.88 -23.35
C ASP A 84 -15.42 -6.02 -22.72
N GLU A 85 -15.33 -5.81 -21.39
CA GLU A 85 -14.11 -6.04 -20.64
C GLU A 85 -13.75 -7.52 -20.67
N SER A 86 -12.74 -7.87 -21.47
CA SER A 86 -12.14 -9.19 -21.42
C SER A 86 -11.37 -9.39 -20.11
N GLU A 87 -11.22 -10.63 -19.65
CA GLU A 87 -10.36 -10.92 -18.50
C GLU A 87 -8.92 -10.39 -18.70
N LYS A 88 -8.42 -10.45 -19.94
CA LYS A 88 -7.10 -9.92 -20.30
C LYS A 88 -6.99 -8.43 -19.99
N THR A 89 -8.00 -7.65 -20.35
CA THR A 89 -8.03 -6.20 -20.10
C THR A 89 -8.13 -5.90 -18.61
N THR A 90 -8.99 -6.60 -17.87
CA THR A 90 -9.11 -6.44 -16.40
C THR A 90 -7.79 -6.71 -15.68
N ILE A 91 -7.09 -7.80 -16.04
CA ILE A 91 -5.78 -8.11 -15.44
C ILE A 91 -4.74 -7.04 -15.80
N LEU A 92 -4.75 -6.55 -17.05
CA LEU A 92 -3.82 -5.50 -17.47
C LEU A 92 -4.09 -4.18 -16.75
N ASP A 93 -5.34 -3.80 -16.52
CA ASP A 93 -5.72 -2.64 -15.73
C ASP A 93 -5.20 -2.76 -14.29
N GLU A 94 -5.42 -3.89 -13.64
CA GLU A 94 -4.92 -4.13 -12.27
C GLU A 94 -3.38 -4.06 -12.20
N ILE A 95 -2.69 -4.65 -13.18
CA ILE A 95 -1.24 -4.61 -13.27
C ILE A 95 -0.74 -3.16 -13.47
N VAL A 96 -1.41 -2.38 -14.31
CA VAL A 96 -1.08 -0.96 -14.52
C VAL A 96 -1.23 -0.19 -13.20
N THR A 97 -2.34 -0.37 -12.49
CA THR A 97 -2.57 0.25 -11.18
C THR A 97 -1.46 -0.12 -10.20
N LEU A 98 -1.10 -1.40 -10.09
CA LEU A 98 -0.03 -1.85 -9.20
C LEU A 98 1.33 -1.23 -9.54
N ILE A 99 1.66 -1.07 -10.82
CA ILE A 99 2.91 -0.45 -11.26
C ILE A 99 2.92 1.03 -10.90
N ASP A 100 1.83 1.73 -11.18
CA ASP A 100 1.74 3.18 -10.99
C ASP A 100 1.72 3.53 -9.49
N ASP A 101 1.00 2.76 -8.67
CA ASP A 101 1.00 2.87 -7.21
C ASP A 101 2.37 2.59 -6.60
N HIS A 102 3.06 1.54 -7.07
CA HIS A 102 4.41 1.24 -6.61
C HIS A 102 5.39 2.36 -6.98
N ALA A 103 5.30 2.90 -8.19
CA ALA A 103 6.12 4.03 -8.62
C ALA A 103 5.87 5.28 -7.75
N ALA A 104 4.61 5.59 -7.45
CA ALA A 104 4.23 6.69 -6.57
C ALA A 104 4.76 6.49 -5.15
N SER A 105 4.63 5.29 -4.59
CA SER A 105 5.15 4.93 -3.27
C SER A 105 6.67 5.09 -3.18
N VAL A 106 7.41 4.59 -4.19
CA VAL A 106 8.87 4.73 -4.26
C VAL A 106 9.29 6.19 -4.39
N ALA A 107 8.57 7.00 -5.17
CA ALA A 107 8.85 8.42 -5.31
C ALA A 107 8.61 9.18 -3.98
N ALA A 108 7.50 8.89 -3.30
CA ALA A 108 7.19 9.50 -2.00
C ALA A 108 8.24 9.14 -0.93
N ALA A 109 8.68 7.89 -0.89
CA ALA A 109 9.74 7.46 0.03
C ALA A 109 11.06 8.23 -0.21
N LYS A 110 11.47 8.33 -1.48
CA LYS A 110 12.68 9.09 -1.84
C LYS A 110 12.59 10.58 -1.47
N GLU A 111 11.43 11.18 -1.69
CA GLU A 111 11.19 12.59 -1.34
C GLU A 111 11.22 12.80 0.17
N SER A 112 10.63 11.89 0.95
CA SER A 112 10.70 11.91 2.41
C SER A 112 12.15 11.83 2.91
N ASP A 113 12.93 10.90 2.36
CA ASP A 113 14.35 10.74 2.71
C ASP A 113 15.17 11.99 2.36
N ARG A 114 14.89 12.60 1.20
CA ARG A 114 15.53 13.85 0.78
C ARG A 114 15.22 14.99 1.76
N ARG A 115 13.95 15.20 2.10
CA ARG A 115 13.54 16.24 3.05
C ARG A 115 14.14 16.04 4.44
N LYS A 116 14.28 14.79 4.87
CA LYS A 116 14.94 14.48 6.15
C LYS A 116 16.41 14.92 6.14
N ARG A 117 17.15 14.60 5.07
CA ARG A 117 18.55 15.02 4.90
C ARG A 117 18.69 16.54 4.86
N GLU A 118 17.83 17.22 4.11
CA GLU A 118 17.82 18.69 4.03
C GLU A 118 17.61 19.33 5.42
N ARG A 119 16.67 18.82 6.22
CA ARG A 119 16.45 19.29 7.60
C ARG A 119 17.66 19.04 8.51
N GLU A 120 18.31 17.87 8.39
CA GLU A 120 19.51 17.55 9.16
C GLU A 120 20.68 18.48 8.80
N GLU A 121 20.83 18.80 7.51
CA GLU A 121 21.83 19.75 7.02
C GLU A 121 21.55 21.18 7.50
N GLU A 122 20.30 21.65 7.42
CA GLU A 122 19.88 22.97 7.93
C GLU A 122 20.09 23.10 9.44
N ALA A 123 19.75 22.06 10.22
CA ALA A 123 19.97 22.02 11.66
C ALA A 123 21.47 22.08 12.00
N SER A 124 22.30 21.33 11.25
CA SER A 124 23.77 21.34 11.37
C SER A 124 24.37 22.72 11.07
N LEU A 125 23.91 23.38 10.01
CA LEU A 125 24.33 24.74 9.65
C LEU A 125 23.95 25.75 10.74
N THR A 126 22.75 25.64 11.27
CA THR A 126 22.26 26.51 12.36
C THR A 126 23.08 26.32 13.64
N ALA A 127 23.36 25.07 14.02
CA ALA A 127 24.21 24.76 15.17
C ALA A 127 25.63 25.33 15.00
N ARG A 128 26.22 25.20 13.81
CA ARG A 128 27.54 25.77 13.50
C ARG A 128 27.53 27.29 13.61
N ARG A 129 26.49 27.96 13.09
CA ARG A 129 26.33 29.42 13.17
C ARG A 129 26.24 29.90 14.62
N LEU A 130 25.36 29.28 15.42
CA LEU A 130 25.19 29.62 16.83
C LEU A 130 26.49 29.42 17.62
N ALA A 131 27.20 28.30 17.39
CA ALA A 131 28.48 28.05 18.03
C ALA A 131 29.52 29.14 17.71
N MET A 132 29.62 29.57 16.44
CA MET A 132 30.54 30.65 16.03
C MET A 132 30.19 32.00 16.67
N GLU A 133 28.89 32.31 16.80
CA GLU A 133 28.43 33.53 17.47
C GLU A 133 28.79 33.54 18.95
N THR A 134 28.59 32.42 19.67
CA THR A 134 28.99 32.31 21.09
C THR A 134 30.50 32.45 21.31
N LEU A 135 31.33 31.95 20.39
CA LEU A 135 32.78 32.12 20.44
C LEU A 135 33.18 33.59 20.24
N ARG A 136 32.47 34.31 19.36
CA ARG A 136 32.70 35.74 19.12
C ARG A 136 32.30 36.58 20.33
N GLU A 137 31.15 36.32 20.94
CA GLU A 137 30.70 37.02 22.15
C GLU A 137 31.60 36.78 23.37
N GLY A 138 32.08 35.53 23.55
CA GLY A 138 33.04 35.20 24.61
C GLY A 138 34.42 35.86 24.45
N SER A 139 34.71 36.42 23.28
CA SER A 139 35.96 37.11 22.97
C SER A 139 35.89 38.63 23.21
N GLU A 140 34.68 39.22 23.26
CA GLU A 140 34.50 40.68 23.37
C GLU A 140 34.18 41.18 24.80
N GLU A 141 33.86 40.30 25.77
CA GLU A 141 33.36 40.74 27.10
C GLU A 141 34.28 40.38 28.28
N GLY A 142 35.16 41.32 28.64
CA GLY A 142 35.86 41.34 29.92
C GLY A 142 35.15 42.21 30.98
N SER A 143 34.13 41.69 31.68
CA SER A 143 33.75 42.10 33.07
C SER A 143 32.52 41.36 33.66
N PRO A 144 32.41 41.16 35.00
CA PRO A 144 31.27 40.50 35.69
C PRO A 144 30.29 41.52 36.35
N PRO A 145 28.99 41.18 36.63
CA PRO A 145 28.58 40.17 37.63
C PRO A 145 27.38 39.23 37.24
N LYS A 146 27.44 37.97 37.69
CA LYS A 146 26.67 36.81 37.17
C LYS A 146 25.38 36.36 37.92
N LYS A 147 24.77 37.15 38.82
CA LYS A 147 23.69 36.61 39.70
C LYS A 147 22.24 36.68 39.17
N ARG A 148 21.90 37.60 38.25
CA ARG A 148 20.52 37.72 37.73
C ARG A 148 20.17 36.72 36.61
N LYS A 149 21.17 36.29 35.83
CA LYS A 149 20.99 35.33 34.73
C LYS A 149 20.71 33.89 35.21
N ASP A 150 21.14 33.52 36.42
CA ASP A 150 20.95 32.18 36.99
C ASP A 150 19.49 31.92 37.44
N THR A 151 18.78 32.95 37.88
CA THR A 151 17.35 32.85 38.24
C THR A 151 16.46 32.71 37.01
N GLU A 152 16.71 33.50 35.96
CA GLU A 152 15.98 33.41 34.68
C GLU A 152 16.20 32.04 34.00
N LEU A 153 17.42 31.52 34.05
CA LEU A 153 17.74 30.19 33.50
C LEU A 153 17.00 29.07 34.24
N LYS A 154 16.84 29.18 35.56
CA LYS A 154 16.09 28.20 36.37
C LYS A 154 14.60 28.25 36.08
N GLU A 155 14.01 29.43 35.92
CA GLU A 155 12.60 29.59 35.55
C GLU A 155 12.32 29.01 34.15
N LEU A 156 13.20 29.27 33.18
CA LEU A 156 13.11 28.66 31.85
C LEU A 156 13.18 27.12 31.94
N LEU A 157 14.08 26.57 32.74
CA LEU A 157 14.21 25.11 32.91
C LEU A 157 12.96 24.48 33.53
N ILE A 158 12.32 25.17 34.48
CA ILE A 158 11.06 24.72 35.10
C ILE A 158 9.94 24.74 34.05
N SER A 159 9.81 25.84 33.29
CA SER A 159 8.78 25.95 32.25
C SER A 159 8.91 24.89 31.14
N LEU A 160 10.15 24.51 30.79
CA LEU A 160 10.41 23.44 29.82
C LEU A 160 10.02 22.07 30.38
N LYS A 161 10.35 21.77 31.64
CA LYS A 161 9.94 20.52 32.29
C LYS A 161 8.42 20.41 32.45
N GLU A 162 7.74 21.53 32.72
CA GLU A 162 6.28 21.57 32.80
C GLU A 162 5.62 21.31 31.44
N LYS A 163 6.16 21.90 30.36
CA LYS A 163 5.71 21.63 28.99
C LYS A 163 5.93 20.17 28.59
N GLU A 164 7.12 19.63 28.83
CA GLU A 164 7.43 18.22 28.56
C GLU A 164 6.49 17.28 29.35
N ALA A 165 6.20 17.61 30.61
CA ALA A 165 5.26 16.83 31.42
C ALA A 165 3.81 16.94 30.91
N ALA A 166 3.40 18.10 30.38
CA ALA A 166 2.08 18.31 29.80
C ALA A 166 1.92 17.53 28.48
N GLU A 167 2.91 17.59 27.60
CA GLU A 167 2.93 16.85 26.33
C GLU A 167 2.85 15.34 26.58
N LYS A 168 3.66 14.82 27.51
CA LYS A 168 3.63 13.40 27.89
C LYS A 168 2.30 12.95 28.51
N ARG A 169 1.57 13.88 29.16
CA ARG A 169 0.22 13.59 29.66
C ARG A 169 -0.80 13.57 28.51
N ALA A 170 -0.71 14.51 27.58
CA ALA A 170 -1.57 14.56 26.40
C ALA A 170 -1.41 13.29 25.53
N GLU A 171 -0.17 12.85 25.28
CA GLU A 171 0.08 11.60 24.53
C GLU A 171 -0.53 10.36 25.20
N ARG A 172 -0.47 10.29 26.54
CA ARG A 172 -1.08 9.19 27.29
C ARG A 172 -2.60 9.22 27.22
N GLU A 173 -3.19 10.42 27.23
CA GLU A 173 -4.63 10.61 27.10
C GLU A 173 -5.12 10.27 25.69
N GLU A 174 -4.39 10.69 24.65
CA GLU A 174 -4.67 10.34 23.27
C GLU A 174 -4.59 8.83 23.05
N MET A 175 -3.53 8.18 23.54
CA MET A 175 -3.39 6.72 23.49
C MET A 175 -4.52 6.00 24.27
N ALA A 176 -4.99 6.58 25.38
CA ALA A 176 -6.12 6.03 26.12
C ALA A 176 -7.44 6.17 25.35
N LEU A 177 -7.65 7.28 24.65
CA LEU A 177 -8.81 7.51 23.79
C LEU A 177 -8.81 6.57 22.59
N GLN A 178 -7.66 6.39 21.92
CA GLN A 178 -7.52 5.44 20.80
C GLN A 178 -7.87 4.02 21.25
N ARG A 179 -7.32 3.56 22.38
CA ARG A 179 -7.69 2.24 22.96
C ARG A 179 -9.14 2.14 23.40
N ALA A 180 -9.79 3.25 23.73
CA ALA A 180 -11.22 3.26 24.04
C ALA A 180 -12.06 3.15 22.76
N GLN A 181 -11.65 3.83 21.69
CA GLN A 181 -12.28 3.75 20.38
C GLN A 181 -12.16 2.36 19.77
N GLU A 182 -10.97 1.76 19.76
CA GLU A 182 -10.73 0.39 19.28
C GLU A 182 -11.65 -0.62 20.00
N ARG A 183 -11.75 -0.54 21.33
CA ARG A 183 -12.67 -1.40 22.10
C ARG A 183 -14.14 -1.17 21.80
N MET A 184 -14.53 0.03 21.37
CA MET A 184 -15.90 0.33 20.94
C MET A 184 -16.16 -0.23 19.54
N GLU A 185 -15.19 -0.12 18.65
CA GLU A 185 -15.23 -0.70 17.30
C GLU A 185 -15.31 -2.23 17.35
N ASP A 186 -14.45 -2.88 18.14
CA ASP A 186 -14.49 -4.33 18.37
C ASP A 186 -15.88 -4.79 18.86
N ARG A 187 -16.48 -4.05 19.79
CA ARG A 187 -17.83 -4.34 20.30
C ARG A 187 -18.89 -4.15 19.23
N ALA A 188 -18.77 -3.11 18.40
CA ALA A 188 -19.69 -2.85 17.31
C ALA A 188 -19.58 -3.91 16.22
N GLU A 189 -18.37 -4.34 15.88
CA GLU A 189 -18.11 -5.42 14.93
C GLU A 189 -18.65 -6.76 15.44
N ALA A 190 -18.39 -7.10 16.71
CA ALA A 190 -18.96 -8.30 17.32
C ALA A 190 -20.50 -8.26 17.35
N ALA A 191 -21.11 -7.08 17.51
CA ALA A 191 -22.56 -6.92 17.43
C ALA A 191 -23.08 -7.10 15.99
N ARG A 192 -22.41 -6.54 14.98
CA ARG A 192 -22.74 -6.73 13.56
C ARG A 192 -22.62 -8.19 13.13
N ALA A 193 -21.51 -8.85 13.47
CA ALA A 193 -21.30 -10.27 13.17
C ALA A 193 -22.40 -11.16 13.79
N ARG A 194 -22.88 -10.83 14.99
CA ARG A 194 -24.03 -11.51 15.61
C ARG A 194 -25.33 -11.24 14.86
N GLN A 195 -25.56 -10.00 14.40
CA GLN A 195 -26.74 -9.66 13.60
C GLN A 195 -26.74 -10.41 12.27
N GLU A 196 -25.62 -10.40 11.54
CA GLU A 196 -25.45 -11.12 10.28
C GLU A 196 -25.63 -12.64 10.45
N ALA A 197 -25.04 -13.23 11.51
CA ALA A 197 -25.23 -14.64 11.82
C ALA A 197 -26.70 -14.96 12.13
N ASN A 198 -27.40 -14.09 12.85
CA ASN A 198 -28.82 -14.24 13.12
C ASN A 198 -29.67 -14.11 11.84
N GLU A 199 -29.37 -13.16 10.97
CA GLU A 199 -30.05 -12.98 9.68
C GLU A 199 -29.85 -14.19 8.76
N HIS A 200 -28.62 -14.68 8.65
CA HIS A 200 -28.31 -15.88 7.88
C HIS A 200 -29.06 -17.12 8.41
N MET A 201 -29.14 -17.27 9.73
CA MET A 201 -29.92 -18.35 10.35
C MET A 201 -31.42 -18.23 10.02
N LEU A 202 -31.99 -17.02 10.09
CA LEU A 202 -33.39 -16.77 9.74
C LEU A 202 -33.68 -17.09 8.27
N GLN A 203 -32.76 -16.75 7.35
CA GLN A 203 -32.88 -17.09 5.92
C GLN A 203 -32.88 -18.62 5.71
N LEU A 204 -31.99 -19.34 6.38
CA LEU A 204 -31.93 -20.81 6.32
C LEU A 204 -33.21 -21.46 6.85
N VAL A 205 -33.71 -21.00 8.00
CA VAL A 205 -34.99 -21.48 8.56
C VAL A 205 -36.14 -21.18 7.60
N GLY A 206 -36.15 -20.00 6.97
CA GLY A 206 -37.13 -19.63 5.95
C GLY A 206 -37.10 -20.56 4.73
N ALA A 207 -35.91 -20.86 4.20
CA ALA A 207 -35.73 -21.75 3.06
C ALA A 207 -36.19 -23.20 3.35
N VAL A 208 -35.87 -23.71 4.54
CA VAL A 208 -36.31 -25.04 5.00
C VAL A 208 -37.83 -25.06 5.17
N THR A 209 -38.41 -24.03 5.79
CA THR A 209 -39.86 -23.93 5.99
C THR A 209 -40.61 -23.92 4.65
N ASN A 210 -40.13 -23.14 3.67
CA ASN A 210 -40.70 -23.10 2.33
C ASN A 210 -40.60 -24.45 1.61
N SER A 211 -39.47 -25.16 1.76
CA SER A 211 -39.29 -26.50 1.19
C SER A 211 -40.26 -27.52 1.79
N ILE A 212 -40.45 -27.49 3.12
CA ILE A 212 -41.43 -28.35 3.81
C ILE A 212 -42.86 -28.04 3.34
N LEU A 213 -43.23 -26.76 3.24
CA LEU A 213 -44.55 -26.36 2.75
C LEU A 213 -44.80 -26.83 1.31
N ALA A 214 -43.79 -26.75 0.43
CA ALA A 214 -43.89 -27.25 -0.93
C ALA A 214 -44.13 -28.77 -0.98
N ILE A 215 -43.43 -29.55 -0.14
CA ILE A 215 -43.59 -31.01 -0.05
C ILE A 215 -45.01 -31.35 0.46
N ILE A 216 -45.48 -30.69 1.51
CA ILE A 216 -46.82 -30.92 2.07
C ILE A 216 -47.91 -30.61 1.04
N ASN A 217 -47.76 -29.51 0.28
CA ASN A 217 -48.72 -29.15 -0.76
C ASN A 217 -48.72 -30.15 -1.92
N ALA A 218 -47.55 -30.66 -2.33
CA ALA A 218 -47.46 -31.69 -3.36
C ALA A 218 -48.15 -33.01 -2.92
N GLN A 219 -48.01 -33.40 -1.65
CA GLN A 219 -48.67 -34.59 -1.09
C GLN A 219 -50.19 -34.46 -0.96
N LYS A 220 -50.72 -33.23 -0.83
CA LYS A 220 -52.18 -32.98 -0.79
C LYS A 220 -52.83 -32.91 -2.16
N ALA A 221 -52.04 -32.73 -3.22
CA ALA A 221 -52.52 -32.67 -4.60
C ALA A 221 -52.54 -34.04 -5.31
N THR A 222 -52.17 -35.11 -4.60
CA THR A 222 -52.24 -36.52 -5.03
C THR A 222 -53.34 -37.25 -4.27
#